data_AF-A0A763PZ45-F1
#
_entry.id   AF-A0A763PZ45-F1
#
_cell.length_a   1.000
_cell.length_b   1.000
_cell.length_c   1.000
_cell.angle_alpha   90.00
_cell.angle_beta   90.00
_cell.angle_gamma   90.00
#
_symmetry.space_group_name_H-M   'P 1'
#
loop_
_entity.id
_entity.type
_entity.pdbx_description
1 polymer ?
#
loop_
_entity_poly.entity_id
_entity_poly.type
_entity_poly.pdbx_seq_one_letter_code
_entity_poly.pdbx_strand_id
1 'polypeptide(L)'
;MEFTDKQIKDLVARRHPEYEKKKEHWDFLSSTYAGGRSWFNDNIFRYFKEGDQEFKERLERAYRFNHTREVVNLINKYLFKEDIHRNQEEAPEQIRNFWKRATRQNSSIDAFMAAIDLQSSIYGRIWVVVDSTMNGNVESIADEKQKDARAYAYWIAPQQLLDVAWDEDGNMLWALIVEIARDDEDPFTSSGQEYQRYRLWTQNEWYLFREEMKKGAGRRQAKVVLEDCGEHNLGVVPVFPVDCIGESESPYFSPSLIDDIAYLDRAVANYLSNLDAIIQDQTFSQLAIPVQSLLPGDDNHTKVLEMGTKRVFTYDSEGGNQPFYLSPDPKQAQMIITTIKTVINEIYHSVGVAGERTKQDNAQGIDNSSGAAKMYDFQRVNSLLVTKAERLERAERQMMLLAAKWMGIELDEDHSLIAYPESFDIRGLIDEFLVAEKLALLQAPDSVRRLQMEMLIEKVFPNISEAMKKEFDKDLLKFPPKNDLNTLENKSVLTYHHGKAQESGQENPEGMGDSSTQETE
;
A
#
# COMPACT_ATOMS: atom_id res chain seq x y z
N MET A 1 -40.17 0.29 11.70
CA MET A 1 -40.47 1.63 12.28
C MET A 1 -40.68 2.61 11.13
N GLU A 2 -41.68 3.50 11.18
CA GLU A 2 -41.80 4.57 10.18
C GLU A 2 -40.89 5.74 10.59
N PHE A 3 -39.81 5.98 9.84
CA PHE A 3 -38.95 7.14 10.04
C PHE A 3 -39.59 8.39 9.45
N THR A 4 -39.55 9.51 10.18
CA THR A 4 -40.03 10.79 9.62
C THR A 4 -39.04 11.35 8.60
N ASP A 5 -39.54 12.05 7.57
CA ASP A 5 -38.72 12.74 6.56
C ASP A 5 -37.60 13.61 7.17
N LYS A 6 -37.86 14.22 8.34
CA LYS A 6 -36.85 15.01 9.07
C LYS A 6 -35.73 14.14 9.64
N GLN A 7 -36.06 13.01 10.26
CA GLN A 7 -35.06 12.09 10.82
C GLN A 7 -34.17 11.49 9.73
N ILE A 8 -34.75 11.10 8.59
CA ILE A 8 -33.99 10.58 7.44
C ILE A 8 -33.02 11.65 6.92
N LYS A 9 -33.51 12.90 6.80
CA LYS A 9 -32.68 14.02 6.35
C LYS A 9 -31.54 14.33 7.33
N ASP A 10 -31.83 14.35 8.62
CA ASP A 10 -30.82 14.61 9.65
C ASP A 10 -29.78 13.48 9.67
N LEU A 11 -30.19 12.21 9.53
CA LEU A 11 -29.31 11.04 9.42
C LEU A 11 -28.37 11.13 8.22
N VAL A 12 -28.91 11.38 7.02
CA VAL A 12 -28.14 11.44 5.78
C VAL A 12 -27.17 12.63 5.77
N ALA A 13 -27.47 13.70 6.49
CA ALA A 13 -26.59 14.87 6.63
C ALA A 13 -25.43 14.64 7.62
N ARG A 14 -25.46 13.58 8.43
CA ARG A 14 -24.41 13.34 9.45
C ARG A 14 -23.06 13.09 8.80
N ARG A 15 -22.03 13.72 9.36
CA ARG A 15 -20.62 13.49 9.00
C ARG A 15 -19.81 13.35 10.27
N HIS A 16 -18.89 12.40 10.28
CA HIS A 16 -17.92 12.29 11.36
C HIS A 16 -16.97 13.52 11.34
N PRO A 17 -16.58 14.10 12.49
CA PRO A 17 -15.70 15.28 12.50
C PRO A 17 -14.36 15.10 11.79
N GLU A 18 -13.82 13.88 11.78
CA GLU A 18 -12.59 13.56 11.04
C GLU A 18 -12.82 13.43 9.53
N TYR A 19 -14.03 13.04 9.09
CA TYR A 19 -14.39 12.98 7.66
C TYR A 19 -14.23 14.35 7.02
N GLU A 20 -14.79 15.39 7.63
CA GLU A 20 -14.75 16.75 7.07
C GLU A 20 -13.31 17.28 6.98
N LYS A 21 -12.46 16.93 7.95
CA LYS A 21 -11.04 17.34 7.96
C LYS A 21 -10.19 16.62 6.93
N LYS A 22 -10.50 15.36 6.63
CA LYS A 22 -9.66 14.48 5.80
C LYS A 22 -10.16 14.30 4.38
N LYS A 23 -11.40 14.70 4.07
CA LYS A 23 -11.98 14.56 2.72
C LYS A 23 -11.10 15.14 1.62
N GLU A 24 -10.68 16.40 1.75
CA GLU A 24 -9.82 17.05 0.75
C GLU A 24 -8.47 16.31 0.59
N HIS A 25 -7.96 15.78 1.70
CA HIS A 25 -6.71 15.04 1.70
C HIS A 25 -6.85 13.69 0.98
N TRP A 26 -7.92 12.92 1.22
CA TRP A 26 -8.16 11.68 0.48
C TRP A 26 -8.41 11.91 -1.02
N ASP A 27 -9.10 12.99 -1.37
CA ASP A 27 -9.30 13.39 -2.76
C ASP A 27 -7.98 13.76 -3.43
N PHE A 28 -7.08 14.43 -2.70
CA PHE A 28 -5.72 14.70 -3.14
C PHE A 28 -4.90 13.41 -3.36
N LEU A 29 -4.92 12.46 -2.42
CA LEU A 29 -4.18 11.19 -2.57
C LEU A 29 -4.70 10.37 -3.76
N SER A 30 -6.02 10.24 -3.88
CA SER A 30 -6.67 9.53 -4.99
C SER A 30 -6.33 10.15 -6.34
N SER A 31 -6.48 11.47 -6.46
CA SER A 31 -6.16 12.19 -7.69
C SER A 31 -4.67 12.14 -8.02
N THR A 32 -3.78 12.14 -7.03
CA THR A 32 -2.33 12.05 -7.26
C THR A 32 -1.91 10.66 -7.72
N TYR A 33 -2.50 9.61 -7.16
CA TYR A 33 -2.31 8.24 -7.66
C TYR A 33 -2.89 8.06 -9.08
N ALA A 34 -4.12 8.51 -9.32
CA ALA A 34 -4.82 8.39 -10.62
C ALA A 34 -4.21 9.29 -11.72
N GLY A 35 -3.68 10.45 -11.33
CA GLY A 35 -3.11 11.43 -12.24
C GLY A 35 -4.07 11.87 -13.33
N GLY A 36 -3.55 11.89 -14.56
CA GLY A 36 -4.29 12.43 -15.70
C GLY A 36 -4.16 13.95 -15.81
N ARG A 37 -4.81 14.50 -16.83
CA ARG A 37 -4.64 15.91 -17.20
C ARG A 37 -5.35 16.86 -16.24
N SER A 38 -6.50 16.47 -15.70
CA SER A 38 -7.26 17.25 -14.72
C SER A 38 -6.46 17.53 -13.45
N TRP A 39 -5.58 16.60 -13.04
CA TRP A 39 -4.76 16.74 -11.83
C TRP A 39 -3.93 18.02 -11.84
N PHE A 40 -3.39 18.45 -12.99
CA PHE A 40 -2.56 19.65 -13.06
C PHE A 40 -3.31 20.92 -12.69
N ASN A 41 -4.62 21.00 -12.97
CA ASN A 41 -5.43 22.19 -12.73
C ASN A 41 -5.44 22.61 -11.26
N ASP A 42 -5.45 21.62 -10.36
CA ASP A 42 -5.56 21.85 -8.91
C ASP A 42 -4.21 21.76 -8.20
N ASN A 43 -3.17 21.26 -8.88
CA ASN A 43 -1.89 20.92 -8.24
C ASN A 43 -0.67 21.70 -8.76
N ILE A 44 -0.83 22.47 -9.84
CA ILE A 44 0.20 23.40 -10.31
C ILE A 44 -0.07 24.79 -9.73
N PHE A 45 0.91 25.31 -8.99
CA PHE A 45 0.78 26.60 -8.34
C PHE A 45 1.20 27.74 -9.27
N ARG A 46 0.40 28.79 -9.27
CA ARG A 46 0.66 30.03 -10.00
C ARG A 46 1.76 30.84 -9.30
N TYR A 47 2.68 31.40 -10.08
CA TYR A 47 3.66 32.33 -9.53
C TYR A 47 3.04 33.72 -9.33
N PHE A 48 3.43 34.43 -8.27
CA PHE A 48 2.81 35.72 -7.88
C PHE A 48 2.80 36.78 -8.99
N LYS A 49 3.75 36.74 -9.93
CA LYS A 49 3.86 37.69 -11.05
C LYS A 49 3.49 37.11 -12.42
N GLU A 50 2.94 35.91 -12.47
CA GLU A 50 2.61 35.23 -13.73
C GLU A 50 1.23 35.67 -14.25
N GLY A 51 1.13 36.00 -15.54
CA GLY A 51 -0.14 36.37 -16.19
C GLY A 51 -1.09 35.18 -16.37
N ASP A 52 -2.39 35.44 -16.56
CA ASP A 52 -3.40 34.37 -16.73
C ASP A 52 -3.13 33.51 -17.98
N GLN A 53 -2.72 34.14 -19.08
CA GLN A 53 -2.39 33.44 -20.32
C GLN A 53 -1.12 32.59 -20.18
N GLU A 54 -0.06 33.17 -19.59
CA GLU A 54 1.20 32.46 -19.35
C GLU A 54 0.99 31.24 -18.45
N PHE A 55 0.18 31.39 -17.40
CA PHE A 55 -0.19 30.30 -16.51
C PHE A 55 -0.94 29.19 -17.25
N LYS A 56 -1.91 29.55 -18.10
CA LYS A 56 -2.67 28.57 -18.90
C LYS A 56 -1.75 27.81 -19.87
N GLU A 57 -0.87 28.51 -20.59
CA GLU A 57 0.10 27.88 -21.50
C GLU A 57 1.10 26.98 -20.77
N ARG A 58 1.49 27.34 -19.54
CA ARG A 58 2.34 26.51 -18.68
C ARG A 58 1.59 25.27 -18.18
N LEU A 59 0.35 25.43 -17.75
CA LEU A 59 -0.54 24.32 -17.36
C LEU A 59 -0.75 23.36 -18.54
N GLU A 60 -0.84 23.88 -19.76
CA GLU A 60 -0.97 23.08 -20.97
C GLU A 60 0.29 22.26 -21.31
N ARG A 61 1.48 22.70 -20.89
CA ARG A 61 2.73 21.95 -21.12
C ARG A 61 3.19 21.14 -19.92
N ALA A 62 2.65 21.41 -18.75
CA ALA A 62 3.01 20.73 -17.52
C ALA A 62 2.88 19.20 -17.69
N TYR A 63 3.94 18.52 -17.29
CA TYR A 63 4.04 17.07 -17.27
C TYR A 63 4.59 16.61 -15.92
N ARG A 64 4.34 15.34 -15.59
CA ARG A 64 4.88 14.70 -14.39
C ARG A 64 5.13 13.23 -14.66
N PHE A 65 6.13 12.67 -13.99
CA PHE A 65 6.27 11.23 -13.84
C PHE A 65 5.49 10.82 -12.60
N ASN A 66 4.62 9.81 -12.71
CA ASN A 66 3.76 9.44 -11.59
C ASN A 66 4.49 8.51 -10.61
N HIS A 67 5.39 9.11 -9.82
CA HIS A 67 6.20 8.40 -8.83
C HIS A 67 5.33 7.75 -7.75
N THR A 68 4.26 8.44 -7.34
CA THR A 68 3.29 7.93 -6.37
C THR A 68 2.69 6.59 -6.80
N ARG A 69 2.25 6.48 -8.07
CA ARG A 69 1.72 5.23 -8.62
C ARG A 69 2.77 4.14 -8.71
N GLU A 70 3.98 4.49 -9.16
CA GLU A 70 5.07 3.52 -9.33
C GLU A 70 5.41 2.84 -8.01
N VAL A 71 5.53 3.62 -6.94
CA VAL A 71 5.79 3.13 -5.57
C VAL A 71 4.72 2.12 -5.13
N VAL A 72 3.44 2.50 -5.22
CA VAL A 72 2.32 1.64 -4.79
C VAL A 72 2.29 0.34 -5.59
N ASN A 73 2.39 0.42 -6.91
CA ASN A 73 2.35 -0.75 -7.78
C ASN A 73 3.52 -1.70 -7.53
N LEU A 74 4.69 -1.15 -7.22
CA LEU A 74 5.89 -1.94 -6.96
C LEU A 74 5.78 -2.71 -5.65
N ILE A 75 5.33 -2.06 -4.57
CA ILE A 75 5.10 -2.72 -3.28
C ILE A 75 4.02 -3.79 -3.39
N ASN A 76 2.90 -3.48 -4.07
CA ASN A 76 1.84 -4.45 -4.32
C ASN A 76 2.37 -5.67 -5.10
N LYS A 77 3.18 -5.45 -6.14
CA LYS A 77 3.80 -6.53 -6.91
C LYS A 77 4.73 -7.42 -6.08
N TYR A 78 5.51 -6.83 -5.17
CA TYR A 78 6.39 -7.62 -4.28
C TYR A 78 5.60 -8.43 -3.25
N LEU A 79 4.51 -7.86 -2.72
CA LEU A 79 3.67 -8.48 -1.71
C LEU A 79 2.97 -9.75 -2.23
N PHE A 80 2.47 -9.72 -3.47
CA PHE A 80 1.79 -10.88 -4.09
C PHE A 80 2.71 -11.71 -5.00
N LYS A 81 4.03 -11.57 -4.85
CA LYS A 81 4.99 -12.42 -5.57
C LYS A 81 5.05 -13.83 -4.98
N GLU A 82 4.93 -13.91 -3.65
CA GLU A 82 4.85 -15.17 -2.91
C GLU A 82 3.39 -15.62 -2.84
N ASP A 83 3.16 -16.93 -2.85
CA ASP A 83 1.81 -17.50 -2.83
C ASP A 83 1.20 -17.45 -1.42
N ILE A 84 -0.05 -16.98 -1.34
CA ILE A 84 -0.83 -16.96 -0.10
C ILE A 84 -1.39 -18.35 0.15
N HIS A 85 -1.08 -18.92 1.30
CA HIS A 85 -1.47 -20.28 1.63
C HIS A 85 -2.90 -20.29 2.20
N ARG A 86 -3.82 -20.93 1.48
CA ARG A 86 -5.20 -21.14 1.90
C ARG A 86 -5.50 -22.63 1.97
N ASN A 87 -5.87 -23.13 3.14
CA ASN A 87 -6.18 -24.55 3.34
C ASN A 87 -7.56 -24.90 2.76
N GLN A 88 -7.60 -25.27 1.48
CA GLN A 88 -8.83 -25.66 0.77
C GLN A 88 -9.35 -27.05 1.15
N GLU A 89 -8.56 -27.87 1.86
CA GLU A 89 -8.97 -29.21 2.26
C GLU A 89 -9.84 -29.16 3.52
N GLU A 90 -9.44 -28.32 4.49
CA GLU A 90 -10.13 -28.15 5.77
C GLU A 90 -11.26 -27.09 5.70
N ALA A 91 -11.24 -26.19 4.71
CA ALA A 91 -12.26 -25.15 4.59
C ALA A 91 -13.64 -25.71 4.17
N PRO A 92 -14.75 -25.25 4.79
CA PRO A 92 -16.12 -25.57 4.37
C PRO A 92 -16.38 -25.26 2.88
N GLU A 93 -17.29 -26.00 2.23
CA GLU A 93 -17.61 -25.80 0.80
C GLU A 93 -18.04 -24.35 0.49
N GLN A 94 -18.79 -23.73 1.39
CA GLN A 94 -19.31 -22.38 1.23
C GLN A 94 -18.17 -21.34 1.24
N ILE A 95 -17.17 -21.51 2.11
CA ILE A 95 -15.96 -20.66 2.14
C ILE A 95 -15.09 -20.87 0.91
N ARG A 96 -14.95 -22.12 0.44
CA ARG A 96 -14.24 -22.42 -0.81
C ARG A 96 -14.92 -21.79 -2.03
N ASN A 97 -16.26 -21.74 -2.02
CA ASN A 97 -17.03 -21.05 -3.05
C ASN A 97 -16.87 -19.53 -2.96
N PHE A 98 -16.83 -18.98 -1.74
CA PHE A 98 -16.52 -17.57 -1.50
C PHE A 98 -15.13 -17.20 -2.02
N TRP A 99 -14.09 -17.99 -1.76
CA TRP A 99 -12.74 -17.73 -2.29
C TRP A 99 -12.68 -17.68 -3.81
N LYS A 100 -13.48 -18.52 -4.49
CA LYS A 100 -13.57 -18.52 -5.96
C LYS A 100 -14.34 -17.30 -6.50
N ARG A 101 -15.32 -16.79 -5.76
CA ARG A 101 -16.25 -15.72 -6.17
C ARG A 101 -16.46 -14.73 -5.02
N ALA A 102 -15.39 -14.05 -4.61
CA ALA A 102 -15.38 -13.18 -3.44
C ALA A 102 -16.23 -11.91 -3.67
N THR A 103 -16.32 -11.43 -4.91
CA THR A 103 -17.09 -10.22 -5.26
C THR A 103 -18.38 -10.54 -6.02
N ARG A 104 -19.29 -9.56 -6.08
CA ARG A 104 -20.52 -9.66 -6.88
C ARG A 104 -20.22 -9.87 -8.37
N GLN A 105 -19.10 -9.34 -8.86
CA GLN A 105 -18.60 -9.51 -10.23
C GLN A 105 -17.84 -10.84 -10.47
N ASN A 106 -17.84 -11.77 -9.50
CA ASN A 106 -17.17 -13.07 -9.57
C ASN A 106 -15.63 -13.00 -9.63
N SER A 107 -15.02 -11.99 -9.02
CA SER A 107 -13.56 -11.96 -8.85
C SER A 107 -13.13 -12.98 -7.79
N SER A 108 -11.95 -13.59 -7.98
CA SER A 108 -11.35 -14.44 -6.96
C SER A 108 -10.91 -13.62 -5.75
N ILE A 109 -10.72 -14.29 -4.61
CA ILE A 109 -10.20 -13.67 -3.39
C ILE A 109 -8.81 -13.06 -3.62
N ASP A 110 -7.94 -13.70 -4.40
CA ASP A 110 -6.61 -13.17 -4.72
C ASP A 110 -6.67 -11.80 -5.41
N ALA A 111 -7.51 -11.70 -6.45
CA ALA A 111 -7.68 -10.45 -7.18
C ALA A 111 -8.31 -9.37 -6.28
N PHE A 112 -9.21 -9.77 -5.38
CA PHE A 112 -9.85 -8.86 -4.43
C PHE A 112 -8.89 -8.35 -3.37
N MET A 113 -8.06 -9.23 -2.78
CA MET A 113 -7.04 -8.87 -1.79
C MET A 113 -5.94 -7.99 -2.40
N ALA A 114 -5.54 -8.25 -3.65
CA ALA A 114 -4.63 -7.38 -4.39
C ALA A 114 -5.22 -5.97 -4.60
N ALA A 115 -6.53 -5.88 -4.89
CA ALA A 115 -7.22 -4.60 -4.98
C ALA A 115 -7.33 -3.91 -3.61
N ILE A 116 -7.61 -4.64 -2.53
CA ILE A 116 -7.66 -4.11 -1.17
C ILE A 116 -6.32 -3.49 -0.78
N ASP A 117 -5.20 -4.18 -0.98
CA ASP A 117 -3.86 -3.63 -0.69
C ASP A 117 -3.57 -2.38 -1.52
N LEU A 118 -3.95 -2.38 -2.80
CA LEU A 118 -3.77 -1.22 -3.66
C LEU A 118 -4.53 0.00 -3.11
N GLN A 119 -5.79 -0.18 -2.73
CA GLN A 119 -6.62 0.92 -2.24
C GLN A 119 -6.23 1.36 -0.83
N SER A 120 -5.89 0.44 0.07
CA SER A 120 -5.36 0.79 1.40
C SER A 120 -4.05 1.56 1.28
N SER A 121 -3.17 1.21 0.32
CA SER A 121 -1.95 1.98 0.04
C SER A 121 -2.20 3.43 -0.34
N ILE A 122 -3.31 3.71 -1.04
CA ILE A 122 -3.67 5.04 -1.51
C ILE A 122 -4.34 5.85 -0.39
N TYR A 123 -5.29 5.26 0.32
CA TYR A 123 -6.15 5.97 1.27
C TYR A 123 -5.72 5.85 2.74
N GLY A 124 -4.83 4.89 3.04
CA GLY A 124 -4.44 4.50 4.39
C GLY A 124 -5.43 3.52 5.00
N ARG A 125 -6.65 3.99 5.28
CA ARG A 125 -7.77 3.13 5.69
C ARG A 125 -8.81 3.05 4.58
N ILE A 126 -9.20 1.83 4.25
CA ILE A 126 -10.41 1.55 3.46
C ILE A 126 -11.37 0.73 4.31
N TRP A 127 -12.60 0.57 3.82
CA TRP A 127 -13.60 -0.25 4.50
C TRP A 127 -14.04 -1.36 3.58
N VAL A 128 -14.20 -2.56 4.11
CA VAL A 128 -14.73 -3.70 3.39
C VAL A 128 -16.10 -4.02 3.94
N VAL A 129 -17.07 -4.14 3.06
CA VAL A 129 -18.44 -4.53 3.35
C VAL A 129 -18.65 -5.95 2.85
N VAL A 130 -19.21 -6.82 3.69
CA VAL A 130 -19.59 -8.19 3.31
C VAL A 130 -21.10 -8.28 3.34
N ASP A 131 -21.71 -8.45 2.17
CA ASP A 131 -23.16 -8.52 2.02
C ASP A 131 -23.56 -9.88 1.44
N SER A 132 -24.86 -10.17 1.38
CA SER A 132 -25.39 -11.41 0.84
C SER A 132 -26.49 -11.17 -0.18
N THR A 133 -26.55 -12.02 -1.20
CA THR A 133 -27.69 -12.09 -2.14
C THR A 133 -28.84 -12.96 -1.62
N MET A 134 -28.74 -13.47 -0.39
CA MET A 134 -29.75 -14.34 0.24
C MET A 134 -31.01 -13.54 0.56
N ASN A 135 -31.96 -13.54 -0.38
CA ASN A 135 -33.31 -13.00 -0.17
C ASN A 135 -34.28 -14.13 0.24
N GLY A 136 -34.68 -14.13 1.52
CA GLY A 136 -35.69 -15.01 2.12
C GLY A 136 -35.15 -16.31 2.73
N ASN A 137 -36.03 -17.09 3.38
CA ASN A 137 -35.71 -18.41 3.95
C ASN A 137 -35.21 -19.36 2.84
N VAL A 138 -33.90 -19.54 2.75
CA VAL A 138 -33.28 -20.58 1.93
C VAL A 138 -33.26 -21.85 2.78
N GLU A 139 -34.24 -22.72 2.60
CA GLU A 139 -34.39 -23.94 3.42
C GLU A 139 -33.55 -25.13 2.90
N SER A 140 -32.97 -25.04 1.69
CA SER A 140 -32.22 -26.13 1.06
C SER A 140 -31.01 -25.66 0.26
N ILE A 141 -29.93 -26.45 0.27
CA ILE A 141 -28.71 -26.28 -0.57
C ILE A 141 -29.08 -26.23 -2.08
N ALA A 142 -30.19 -26.87 -2.48
CA ALA A 142 -30.69 -26.82 -3.85
C ALA A 142 -31.31 -25.46 -4.23
N ASP A 143 -32.00 -24.81 -3.27
CA ASP A 143 -32.58 -23.47 -3.44
C ASP A 143 -31.50 -22.39 -3.39
N GLU A 144 -30.45 -22.61 -2.60
CA GLU A 144 -29.26 -21.77 -2.55
C GLU A 144 -28.54 -21.72 -3.91
N LYS A 145 -28.39 -22.89 -4.55
CA LYS A 145 -27.84 -23.02 -5.91
C LYS A 145 -28.76 -22.46 -7.00
N GLN A 146 -30.09 -22.55 -6.83
CA GLN A 146 -31.04 -21.97 -7.80
C GLN A 146 -31.14 -20.44 -7.72
N LYS A 147 -31.00 -19.86 -6.51
CA LYS A 147 -31.08 -18.41 -6.28
C LYS A 147 -29.72 -17.69 -6.31
N ASP A 148 -28.61 -18.41 -6.51
CA ASP A 148 -27.22 -17.90 -6.41
C ASP A 148 -27.04 -17.10 -5.10
N ALA A 149 -27.59 -17.65 -4.02
CA ALA A 149 -27.62 -17.03 -2.71
C ALA A 149 -26.23 -17.19 -2.07
N ARG A 150 -25.45 -16.11 -2.03
CA ARG A 150 -24.05 -16.17 -1.57
C ARG A 150 -23.66 -14.88 -0.86
N ALA A 151 -22.70 -15.00 0.05
CA ALA A 151 -21.96 -13.84 0.55
C ALA A 151 -21.03 -13.30 -0.54
N TYR A 152 -20.88 -11.99 -0.59
CA TYR A 152 -19.95 -11.27 -1.45
C TYR A 152 -19.39 -10.06 -0.71
N ALA A 153 -18.15 -9.69 -1.02
CA ALA A 153 -17.49 -8.55 -0.46
C ALA A 153 -17.24 -7.47 -1.51
N TYR A 154 -17.23 -6.22 -1.05
CA TYR A 154 -16.78 -5.07 -1.82
C TYR A 154 -16.08 -4.09 -0.89
N TRP A 155 -15.09 -3.36 -1.41
CA TRP A 155 -14.45 -2.30 -0.66
C TRP A 155 -15.10 -0.96 -1.00
N ILE A 156 -15.04 -0.03 -0.06
CA ILE A 156 -15.45 1.36 -0.25
C ILE A 156 -14.31 2.29 0.18
N ALA A 157 -14.21 3.41 -0.51
CA ALA A 157 -13.25 4.45 -0.17
C ALA A 157 -13.65 5.16 1.13
N PRO A 158 -12.72 5.76 1.89
CA PRO A 158 -13.07 6.50 3.11
C PRO A 158 -14.02 7.69 2.84
N GLN A 159 -14.01 8.27 1.63
CA GLN A 159 -14.98 9.31 1.24
C GLN A 159 -16.43 8.82 1.18
N GLN A 160 -16.62 7.51 1.03
CA GLN A 160 -17.95 6.89 0.98
C GLN A 160 -18.49 6.53 2.36
N LEU A 161 -17.65 6.41 3.39
CA LEU A 161 -18.10 6.20 4.76
C LEU A 161 -18.29 7.55 5.46
N LEU A 162 -19.55 7.97 5.60
CA LEU A 162 -19.91 9.31 6.06
C LEU A 162 -19.81 9.45 7.58
N ASP A 163 -20.30 8.45 8.32
CA ASP A 163 -20.33 8.45 9.78
C ASP A 163 -20.36 6.99 10.28
N VAL A 164 -19.79 6.76 11.47
CA VAL A 164 -19.67 5.44 12.11
C VAL A 164 -19.65 5.61 13.61
N ALA A 165 -20.21 4.63 14.34
CA ALA A 165 -20.15 4.60 15.79
C ALA A 165 -19.59 3.27 16.30
N TRP A 166 -18.93 3.35 17.45
CA TRP A 166 -18.30 2.24 18.15
C TRP A 166 -18.86 2.15 19.57
N ASP A 167 -18.89 0.95 20.13
CA ASP A 167 -19.15 0.73 21.56
C ASP A 167 -17.87 0.91 22.40
N GLU A 168 -17.97 0.74 23.73
CA GLU A 168 -16.84 0.87 24.64
C GLU A 168 -15.79 -0.25 24.46
N ASP A 169 -16.19 -1.38 23.87
CA ASP A 169 -15.34 -2.56 23.64
C ASP A 169 -14.68 -2.52 22.24
N GLY A 170 -14.98 -1.51 21.42
CA GLY A 170 -14.43 -1.35 20.08
C GLY A 170 -15.17 -2.11 18.97
N ASN A 171 -16.41 -2.57 19.20
CA ASN A 171 -17.27 -3.11 18.15
C ASN A 171 -18.10 -2.01 17.50
N MET A 172 -18.31 -2.14 16.19
CA MET A 172 -19.08 -1.16 15.43
C MET A 172 -20.59 -1.32 15.74
N LEU A 173 -21.25 -0.21 16.04
CA LEU A 173 -22.69 -0.16 16.31
C LEU A 173 -23.50 0.05 15.01
N TRP A 174 -23.01 0.94 14.15
CA TRP A 174 -23.60 1.21 12.84
C TRP A 174 -22.62 1.95 11.93
N ALA A 175 -22.84 1.86 10.63
CA ALA A 175 -22.05 2.51 9.57
C ALA A 175 -22.98 3.14 8.52
N LEU A 176 -22.76 4.41 8.19
CA LEU A 176 -23.48 5.14 7.15
C LEU A 176 -22.59 5.30 5.90
N ILE A 177 -23.01 4.67 4.80
CA ILE A 177 -22.28 4.61 3.54
C ILE A 177 -23.04 5.38 2.47
N VAL A 178 -22.34 6.10 1.60
CA VAL A 178 -22.89 6.68 0.37
C VAL A 178 -22.44 5.90 -0.87
N GLU A 179 -23.41 5.56 -1.70
CA GLU A 179 -23.26 4.85 -2.96
C GLU A 179 -23.69 5.78 -4.10
N ILE A 180 -22.92 5.82 -5.17
CA ILE A 180 -23.31 6.52 -6.40
C ILE A 180 -23.97 5.51 -7.31
N ALA A 181 -25.21 5.79 -7.67
CA ALA A 181 -25.99 4.95 -8.56
C ALA A 181 -26.38 5.73 -9.81
N ARG A 182 -26.57 5.01 -10.90
CA ARG A 182 -27.06 5.57 -12.14
C ARG A 182 -28.41 4.97 -12.45
N ASP A 183 -29.33 5.81 -12.89
CA ASP A 183 -30.59 5.36 -13.45
C ASP A 183 -30.32 4.94 -14.90
N ASP A 184 -29.92 3.68 -15.10
CA ASP A 184 -29.56 3.10 -16.40
C ASP A 184 -30.10 1.68 -16.63
N GLU A 185 -31.04 1.22 -15.80
CA GLU A 185 -31.61 -0.14 -15.88
C GLU A 185 -32.31 -0.40 -17.23
N ASP A 186 -33.00 0.59 -17.77
CA ASP A 186 -33.66 0.50 -19.09
C ASP A 186 -33.18 1.63 -20.01
N PRO A 187 -32.46 1.32 -21.10
CA PRO A 187 -31.95 2.34 -22.02
C PRO A 187 -33.05 3.19 -22.70
N PHE A 188 -34.32 2.77 -22.64
CA PHE A 188 -35.44 3.49 -23.27
C PHE A 188 -36.23 4.37 -22.30
N THR A 189 -36.26 4.05 -21.00
CA THR A 189 -37.06 4.78 -20.00
C THR A 189 -36.23 5.41 -18.89
N SER A 190 -34.99 4.99 -18.72
CA SER A 190 -34.09 5.54 -17.70
C SER A 190 -33.63 6.96 -18.04
N SER A 191 -33.42 7.77 -17.00
CA SER A 191 -32.94 9.15 -17.16
C SER A 191 -31.46 9.25 -17.49
N GLY A 192 -30.69 8.18 -17.27
CA GLY A 192 -29.24 8.15 -17.39
C GLY A 192 -28.50 8.97 -16.32
N GLN A 193 -29.21 9.58 -15.37
CA GLN A 193 -28.63 10.49 -14.37
C GLN A 193 -28.09 9.72 -13.17
N GLU A 194 -26.98 10.23 -12.63
CA GLU A 194 -26.41 9.77 -11.38
C GLU A 194 -27.20 10.35 -10.19
N TYR A 195 -27.45 9.51 -9.19
CA TYR A 195 -28.09 9.88 -7.93
C TYR A 195 -27.35 9.23 -6.76
N GLN A 196 -27.43 9.85 -5.59
CA GLN A 196 -26.82 9.32 -4.37
C GLN A 196 -27.81 8.42 -3.65
N ARG A 197 -27.31 7.25 -3.22
CA ARG A 197 -27.98 6.34 -2.30
C ARG A 197 -27.20 6.31 -1.00
N TYR A 198 -27.90 6.19 0.12
CA TYR A 198 -27.30 6.11 1.44
C TYR A 198 -27.71 4.80 2.08
N ARG A 199 -26.72 3.97 2.43
CA ARG A 199 -26.93 2.69 3.08
C ARG A 199 -26.50 2.80 4.55
N LEU A 200 -27.42 2.54 5.46
CA LEU A 200 -27.13 2.41 6.88
C LEU A 200 -27.08 0.93 7.23
N TRP A 201 -25.95 0.48 7.74
CA TRP A 201 -25.81 -0.82 8.38
C TRP A 201 -25.88 -0.66 9.90
N THR A 202 -26.67 -1.50 10.55
CA THR A 202 -26.66 -1.69 12.00
C THR A 202 -26.20 -3.11 12.32
N GLN A 203 -26.21 -3.51 13.59
CA GLN A 203 -25.81 -4.87 13.97
C GLN A 203 -26.74 -5.98 13.43
N ASN A 204 -28.01 -5.65 13.19
CA ASN A 204 -29.03 -6.64 12.81
C ASN A 204 -29.87 -6.23 11.58
N GLU A 205 -29.86 -4.97 11.21
CA GLU A 205 -30.74 -4.40 10.18
C GLU A 205 -29.96 -3.52 9.21
N TRP A 206 -30.47 -3.39 7.99
CA TRP A 206 -29.97 -2.46 7.01
C TRP A 206 -31.11 -1.60 6.43
N TYR A 207 -30.76 -0.36 6.09
CA TYR A 207 -31.68 0.62 5.52
C TYR A 207 -31.06 1.29 4.31
N LEU A 208 -31.81 1.41 3.22
CA LEU A 208 -31.39 2.07 2.00
C LEU A 208 -32.25 3.30 1.74
N PHE A 209 -31.61 4.46 1.58
CA PHE A 209 -32.26 5.74 1.32
C PHE A 209 -31.83 6.28 -0.03
N ARG A 210 -32.79 6.79 -0.81
CA ARG A 210 -32.55 7.40 -2.11
C ARG A 210 -32.74 8.91 -2.06
N GLU A 211 -31.81 9.64 -2.65
CA GLU A 211 -31.98 11.08 -2.88
C GLU A 211 -32.76 11.33 -4.17
N GLU A 212 -34.00 11.80 -4.05
CA GLU A 212 -34.80 12.25 -5.18
C GLU A 212 -34.65 13.76 -5.39
N MET A 213 -34.12 14.12 -6.56
CA MET A 213 -34.09 15.50 -7.04
C MET A 213 -35.45 15.87 -7.65
N LYS A 214 -36.34 16.49 -6.85
CA LYS A 214 -37.55 17.11 -7.41
C LYS A 214 -37.18 18.41 -8.13
N LYS A 215 -37.43 18.46 -9.45
CA LYS A 215 -37.43 19.71 -10.22
C LYS A 215 -38.67 20.55 -9.87
N GLY A 216 -38.64 21.22 -8.72
CA GLY A 216 -39.64 22.23 -8.31
C GLY A 216 -39.04 23.64 -8.33
N ALA A 217 -39.82 24.62 -8.81
CA ALA A 217 -39.39 26.00 -9.02
C ALA A 217 -38.73 26.64 -7.78
N GLY A 218 -37.47 27.08 -7.93
CA GLY A 218 -36.84 28.10 -7.09
C GLY A 218 -35.86 27.65 -6.01
N ARG A 219 -35.96 26.43 -5.47
CA ARG A 219 -34.96 25.86 -4.54
C ARG A 219 -34.82 24.35 -4.74
N ARG A 220 -33.60 23.90 -5.07
CA ARG A 220 -33.24 22.47 -5.08
C ARG A 220 -33.40 21.92 -3.66
N GLN A 221 -34.56 21.35 -3.34
CA GLN A 221 -34.73 20.57 -2.13
C GLN A 221 -34.63 19.10 -2.54
N ALA A 222 -33.47 18.52 -2.26
CA ALA A 222 -33.31 17.08 -2.26
C ALA A 222 -34.26 16.49 -1.22
N LYS A 223 -35.18 15.63 -1.67
CA LYS A 223 -36.00 14.84 -0.76
C LYS A 223 -35.36 13.47 -0.67
N VAL A 224 -35.00 13.04 0.54
CA VAL A 224 -34.50 11.69 0.79
C VAL A 224 -35.69 10.81 1.17
N VAL A 225 -35.81 9.65 0.54
CA VAL A 225 -36.90 8.68 0.76
C VAL A 225 -36.29 7.33 1.12
N LEU A 226 -36.94 6.57 2.02
CA LEU A 226 -36.57 5.18 2.29
C LEU A 226 -36.93 4.34 1.06
N GLU A 227 -35.94 3.75 0.42
CA GLU A 227 -36.07 2.92 -0.78
C GLU A 227 -36.33 1.46 -0.39
N ASP A 228 -35.55 0.93 0.56
CA ASP A 228 -35.64 -0.46 1.00
C ASP A 228 -35.09 -0.65 2.42
N CYS A 229 -35.47 -1.73 3.09
CA CYS A 229 -34.94 -2.13 4.40
C CYS A 229 -35.06 -3.63 4.61
N GLY A 230 -34.16 -4.20 5.41
CA GLY A 230 -34.22 -5.62 5.76
C GLY A 230 -33.48 -5.97 7.05
N GLU A 231 -33.82 -7.14 7.61
CA GLU A 231 -33.16 -7.72 8.78
C GLU A 231 -32.19 -8.82 8.33
N HIS A 232 -30.97 -8.80 8.85
CA HIS A 232 -29.92 -9.79 8.60
C HIS A 232 -29.48 -10.54 9.87
N ASN A 233 -29.77 -10.02 11.07
CA ASN A 233 -29.59 -10.71 12.36
C ASN A 233 -28.17 -11.30 12.61
N LEU A 234 -27.12 -10.62 12.16
CA LEU A 234 -25.73 -11.08 12.32
C LEU A 234 -25.14 -10.78 13.71
N GLY A 235 -25.78 -9.90 14.48
CA GLY A 235 -25.27 -9.40 15.76
C GLY A 235 -24.03 -8.51 15.65
N VAL A 236 -23.55 -8.24 14.43
CA VAL A 236 -22.39 -7.39 14.12
C VAL A 236 -22.65 -6.61 12.85
N VAL A 237 -22.08 -5.40 12.77
CA VAL A 237 -22.14 -4.61 11.54
C VAL A 237 -21.25 -5.30 10.49
N PRO A 238 -21.74 -5.58 9.27
CA PRO A 238 -20.98 -6.29 8.24
C PRO A 238 -19.96 -5.39 7.51
N VAL A 239 -19.31 -4.51 8.25
CA VAL A 239 -18.32 -3.54 7.75
C VAL A 239 -17.11 -3.57 8.68
N PHE A 240 -15.90 -3.69 8.13
CA PHE A 240 -14.67 -3.65 8.90
C PHE A 240 -13.60 -2.78 8.23
N PRO A 241 -12.73 -2.11 9.01
CA PRO A 241 -11.64 -1.32 8.48
C PRO A 241 -10.47 -2.20 8.02
N VAL A 242 -9.81 -1.80 6.94
CA VAL A 242 -8.53 -2.37 6.49
C VAL A 242 -7.50 -1.26 6.40
N ASP A 243 -6.44 -1.41 7.18
CA ASP A 243 -5.35 -0.45 7.30
C ASP A 243 -4.14 -0.83 6.45
N CYS A 244 -3.47 0.18 5.90
CA CYS A 244 -2.25 0.00 5.13
C CYS A 244 -1.03 -0.28 6.02
N ILE A 245 -0.81 0.53 7.06
CA ILE A 245 0.38 0.48 7.92
C ILE A 245 -0.02 0.83 9.36
N GLY A 246 0.45 0.03 10.32
CA GLY A 246 0.33 0.29 11.76
C GLY A 246 -1.09 0.14 12.32
N GLU A 247 -1.21 0.25 13.64
CA GLU A 247 -2.49 0.50 14.31
C GLU A 247 -2.60 1.99 14.57
N SER A 248 -3.52 2.63 13.85
CA SER A 248 -3.79 4.03 14.10
C SER A 248 -4.50 4.18 15.44
N GLU A 249 -4.08 5.18 16.23
CA GLU A 249 -4.77 5.59 17.45
C GLU A 249 -6.21 6.06 17.15
N SER A 250 -6.50 6.46 15.91
CA SER A 250 -7.86 6.85 15.49
C SER A 250 -8.65 5.64 14.95
N PRO A 251 -9.88 5.40 15.46
CA PRO A 251 -10.83 4.43 14.88
C PRO A 251 -11.34 4.79 13.48
N TYR A 252 -11.03 5.99 12.97
CA TYR A 252 -11.59 6.47 11.70
C TYR A 252 -10.54 6.74 10.61
N PHE A 253 -9.29 7.02 10.97
CA PHE A 253 -8.22 7.35 10.03
C PHE A 253 -7.00 6.47 10.27
N SER A 254 -6.29 6.10 9.21
CA SER A 254 -4.95 5.50 9.25
C SER A 254 -4.08 6.15 8.17
N PRO A 255 -2.77 6.37 8.41
CA PRO A 255 -1.88 6.94 7.41
C PRO A 255 -1.77 6.03 6.18
N SER A 256 -1.61 6.64 5.00
CA SER A 256 -1.40 5.92 3.75
C SER A 256 0.07 5.70 3.46
N LEU A 257 0.38 4.74 2.59
CA LEU A 257 1.76 4.53 2.12
C LEU A 257 2.29 5.75 1.38
N ILE A 258 1.40 6.48 0.70
CA ILE A 258 1.75 7.62 -0.16
C ILE A 258 1.51 8.98 0.48
N ASP A 259 1.21 9.04 1.78
CA ASP A 259 0.75 10.26 2.45
C ASP A 259 1.76 11.41 2.22
N ASP A 260 3.02 11.19 2.59
CA ASP A 260 4.11 12.14 2.36
C ASP A 260 4.58 12.18 0.89
N ILE A 261 4.58 11.03 0.22
CA ILE A 261 5.08 10.88 -1.16
C ILE A 261 4.26 11.71 -2.14
N ALA A 262 2.94 11.76 -1.97
CA ALA A 262 2.06 12.52 -2.85
C ALA A 262 2.39 14.01 -2.84
N TYR A 263 2.75 14.57 -1.67
CA TYR A 263 3.16 15.97 -1.57
C TYR A 263 4.53 16.22 -2.21
N LEU A 264 5.48 15.29 -2.05
CA LEU A 264 6.77 15.36 -2.72
C LEU A 264 6.62 15.25 -4.25
N ASP A 265 5.78 14.34 -4.72
CA ASP A 265 5.46 14.17 -6.16
C ASP A 265 4.81 15.45 -6.73
N ARG A 266 3.91 16.07 -5.96
CA ARG A 266 3.35 17.39 -6.34
C ARG A 266 4.42 18.48 -6.42
N ALA A 267 5.36 18.50 -5.48
CA ALA A 267 6.47 19.45 -5.52
C ALA A 267 7.36 19.24 -6.77
N VAL A 268 7.68 17.98 -7.10
CA VAL A 268 8.41 17.62 -8.32
C VAL A 268 7.68 18.10 -9.57
N ALA A 269 6.37 17.90 -9.67
CA ALA A 269 5.58 18.38 -10.80
C ALA A 269 5.62 19.92 -10.95
N ASN A 270 5.58 20.65 -9.83
CA ASN A 270 5.72 22.11 -9.83
C ASN A 270 7.13 22.55 -10.29
N TYR A 271 8.18 21.88 -9.81
CA TYR A 271 9.56 22.16 -10.22
C TYR A 271 9.80 21.84 -11.71
N LEU A 272 9.24 20.74 -12.22
CA LEU A 272 9.30 20.40 -13.65
C LEU A 272 8.57 21.42 -14.51
N SER A 273 7.40 21.88 -14.07
CA SER A 273 6.66 22.95 -14.75
C SER A 273 7.45 24.25 -14.81
N ASN A 274 8.15 24.59 -13.73
CA ASN A 274 9.03 25.77 -13.68
C ASN A 274 10.28 25.59 -14.55
N LEU A 275 10.85 24.38 -14.58
CA LEU A 275 11.98 24.05 -15.42
C LEU A 275 11.63 24.19 -16.90
N ASP A 276 10.45 23.72 -17.32
CA ASP A 276 9.96 23.88 -18.69
C ASP A 276 9.74 25.35 -19.07
N ALA A 277 9.22 26.17 -18.14
CA ALA A 277 9.12 27.61 -18.33
C ALA A 277 10.50 28.26 -18.49
N ILE A 278 11.49 27.88 -17.68
CA ILE A 278 12.87 28.33 -17.81
C ILE A 278 13.46 27.90 -19.14
N ILE A 279 13.29 26.65 -19.56
CA ILE A 279 13.76 26.19 -20.87
C ILE A 279 13.12 27.04 -21.98
N GLN A 280 11.82 27.32 -21.92
CA GLN A 280 11.19 28.12 -22.97
C GLN A 280 11.66 29.58 -23.00
N ASP A 281 11.87 30.20 -21.83
CA ASP A 281 12.20 31.64 -21.72
C ASP A 281 13.70 31.92 -21.75
N GLN A 282 14.53 30.97 -21.31
CA GLN A 282 15.96 31.16 -21.10
C GLN A 282 16.86 30.46 -22.12
N THR A 283 16.36 29.50 -22.89
CA THR A 283 17.20 28.80 -23.89
C THR A 283 17.55 29.71 -25.07
N PHE A 284 16.78 30.78 -25.30
CA PHE A 284 17.05 31.74 -26.36
C PHE A 284 17.61 33.04 -25.79
N SER A 285 18.75 33.48 -26.33
CA SER A 285 19.32 34.78 -25.97
C SER A 285 18.35 35.90 -26.32
N GLN A 286 18.13 36.81 -25.36
CA GLN A 286 17.20 37.91 -25.51
C GLN A 286 17.95 39.16 -25.99
N LEU A 287 17.32 39.93 -26.87
CA LEU A 287 17.96 41.09 -27.49
C LEU A 287 17.82 42.31 -26.57
N ALA A 288 18.94 42.92 -26.18
CA ALA A 288 18.98 44.14 -25.40
C ALA A 288 19.45 45.31 -26.28
N ILE A 289 18.64 46.36 -26.41
CA ILE A 289 18.87 47.50 -27.31
C ILE A 289 18.82 48.82 -26.54
N PRO A 290 19.71 49.78 -26.84
CA PRO A 290 19.63 51.10 -26.26
C PRO A 290 18.36 51.85 -26.68
N VAL A 291 17.68 52.51 -25.74
CA VAL A 291 16.43 53.28 -25.99
C VAL A 291 16.62 54.33 -27.10
N GLN A 292 17.83 54.90 -27.21
CA GLN A 292 18.21 55.88 -28.24
C GLN A 292 18.16 55.31 -29.67
N SER A 293 18.20 53.97 -29.84
CA SER A 293 18.03 53.29 -31.12
C SER A 293 16.58 52.90 -31.44
N LEU A 294 15.63 53.23 -30.56
CA LEU A 294 14.21 52.85 -30.62
C LEU A 294 13.28 54.08 -30.58
N LEU A 295 13.53 55.07 -31.44
CA LEU A 295 12.64 56.23 -31.59
C LEU A 295 11.27 55.78 -32.20
N PRO A 296 10.13 56.15 -31.61
CA PRO A 296 8.82 55.78 -32.13
C PRO A 296 8.55 56.49 -33.47
N GLY A 297 8.37 55.71 -34.53
CA GLY A 297 8.04 56.21 -35.88
C GLY A 297 9.00 55.76 -37.00
N ASP A 298 10.12 55.11 -36.67
CA ASP A 298 11.07 54.57 -37.67
C ASP A 298 10.73 53.12 -38.07
N ASP A 299 10.92 52.76 -39.35
CA ASP A 299 10.81 51.38 -39.87
C ASP A 299 11.69 50.38 -39.09
N ASN A 300 12.72 50.89 -38.41
CA ASN A 300 13.61 50.11 -37.55
C ASN A 300 12.93 49.62 -36.27
N HIS A 301 11.92 50.31 -35.74
CA HIS A 301 11.20 49.87 -34.53
C HIS A 301 10.47 48.54 -34.78
N THR A 302 9.77 48.44 -35.92
CA THR A 302 9.07 47.22 -36.34
C THR A 302 10.04 46.08 -36.64
N LYS A 303 11.16 46.36 -37.33
CA LYS A 303 12.21 45.36 -37.59
C LYS A 303 12.92 44.88 -36.33
N VAL A 304 13.12 45.74 -35.34
CA VAL A 304 13.73 45.37 -34.05
C VAL A 304 12.78 44.48 -33.22
N LEU A 305 11.48 44.75 -33.26
CA LEU A 305 10.45 43.87 -32.69
C LEU A 305 10.41 42.51 -33.42
N GLU A 306 10.59 42.49 -34.75
CA GLU A 306 10.69 41.26 -35.55
C GLU A 306 11.99 40.46 -35.33
N MET A 307 13.11 41.12 -35.01
CA MET A 307 14.40 40.47 -34.70
C MET A 307 14.44 39.89 -33.28
N GLY A 308 13.55 40.32 -32.39
CA GLY A 308 13.40 39.74 -31.05
C GLY A 308 12.64 38.42 -31.13
N THR A 309 13.27 37.32 -30.71
CA THR A 309 12.65 35.99 -30.72
C THR A 309 11.45 35.85 -29.77
N LYS A 310 11.36 36.68 -28.71
CA LYS A 310 10.22 36.68 -27.77
C LYS A 310 10.06 37.98 -26.96
N ARG A 311 11.17 38.53 -26.44
CA ARG A 311 11.20 39.76 -25.62
C ARG A 311 12.43 40.61 -25.99
N VAL A 312 12.24 41.92 -26.11
CA VAL A 312 13.31 42.91 -26.33
C VAL A 312 13.43 43.77 -25.07
N PHE A 313 14.63 43.84 -24.50
CA PHE A 313 14.90 44.74 -23.39
C PHE A 313 15.47 46.04 -23.89
N THR A 314 14.94 47.15 -23.38
CA THR A 314 15.50 48.47 -23.64
C THR A 314 16.27 48.96 -22.43
N TYR A 315 17.49 49.46 -22.63
CA TYR A 315 18.28 50.08 -21.58
C TYR A 315 18.76 51.46 -22.00
N ASP A 316 19.02 52.35 -21.04
CA ASP A 316 19.58 53.65 -21.33
C ASP A 316 21.09 53.52 -21.53
N SER A 317 21.60 53.86 -22.73
CA SER A 317 23.03 53.90 -22.97
C SER A 317 23.52 55.34 -22.96
N GLU A 318 23.84 55.87 -21.78
CA GLU A 318 24.49 57.18 -21.63
C GLU A 318 25.85 57.29 -22.35
N GLY A 319 26.38 56.19 -22.94
CA GLY A 319 27.70 56.12 -23.58
C GLY A 319 27.77 55.45 -24.95
N GLY A 320 26.65 55.23 -25.66
CA GLY A 320 26.70 54.64 -27.02
C GLY A 320 26.99 53.14 -27.06
N ASN A 321 26.60 52.40 -26.01
CA ASN A 321 26.72 50.95 -26.00
C ASN A 321 25.87 50.30 -27.10
N GLN A 322 26.46 49.34 -27.81
CA GLN A 322 25.82 48.64 -28.92
C GLN A 322 24.78 47.62 -28.43
N PRO A 323 23.76 47.29 -29.26
CA PRO A 323 22.90 46.14 -29.01
C PRO A 323 23.70 44.88 -28.72
N PHE A 324 23.28 44.11 -27.72
CA PHE A 324 23.89 42.82 -27.42
C PHE A 324 22.84 41.78 -27.05
N TYR A 325 23.22 40.52 -27.18
CA TYR A 325 22.40 39.39 -26.77
C TYR A 325 22.68 39.05 -25.32
N LEU A 326 21.65 39.12 -24.47
CA LEU A 326 21.70 38.69 -23.09
C LEU A 326 21.33 37.19 -23.05
N SER A 327 22.31 36.35 -22.76
CA SER A 327 22.10 34.93 -22.50
C SER A 327 21.84 34.70 -21.01
N PRO A 328 20.71 34.09 -20.62
CA PRO A 328 20.42 33.78 -19.23
C PRO A 328 21.41 32.75 -18.66
N ASP A 329 21.60 32.76 -17.33
CA ASP A 329 22.55 31.86 -16.65
C ASP A 329 22.00 30.43 -16.53
N PRO A 330 22.62 29.43 -17.19
CA PRO A 330 22.15 28.03 -17.13
C PRO A 330 22.23 27.42 -15.72
N LYS A 331 22.97 28.03 -14.79
CA LYS A 331 23.05 27.56 -13.40
C LYS A 331 21.69 27.55 -12.69
N GLN A 332 20.75 28.40 -13.11
CA GLN A 332 19.40 28.44 -12.54
C GLN A 332 18.63 27.15 -12.83
N ALA A 333 18.71 26.65 -14.07
CA ALA A 333 18.12 25.36 -14.45
C ALA A 333 18.81 24.20 -13.71
N GLN A 334 20.13 24.25 -13.56
CA GLN A 334 20.88 23.20 -12.86
C GLN A 334 20.47 23.07 -11.39
N MET A 335 20.22 24.18 -10.69
CA MET A 335 19.74 24.15 -9.30
C MET A 335 18.42 23.37 -9.19
N ILE A 336 17.45 23.67 -10.07
CA ILE A 336 16.14 23.01 -10.08
C ILE A 336 16.28 21.52 -10.40
N ILE A 337 17.12 21.16 -11.38
CA ILE A 337 17.39 19.75 -11.72
C ILE A 337 17.95 19.00 -10.52
N THR A 338 18.91 19.59 -9.80
CA THR A 338 19.49 18.97 -8.60
C THR A 338 18.43 18.80 -7.51
N THR A 339 17.60 19.81 -7.25
CA THR A 339 16.50 19.71 -6.27
C THR A 339 15.49 18.63 -6.67
N ILE A 340 15.10 18.55 -7.94
CA ILE A 340 14.21 17.49 -8.44
C ILE A 340 14.81 16.11 -8.16
N LYS A 341 16.09 15.90 -8.49
CA LYS A 341 16.78 14.63 -8.23
C LYS A 341 16.80 14.29 -6.75
N THR A 342 17.07 15.26 -5.87
CA THR A 342 17.05 15.04 -4.41
C THR A 342 15.65 14.64 -3.93
N VAL A 343 14.60 15.35 -4.35
CA VAL A 343 13.23 15.03 -3.94
C VAL A 343 12.79 13.65 -4.46
N ILE A 344 13.13 13.31 -5.70
CA ILE A 344 12.87 11.99 -6.27
C ILE A 344 13.60 10.91 -5.46
N ASN A 345 14.86 11.14 -5.11
CA ASN A 345 15.61 10.19 -4.27
C ASN A 345 14.93 10.00 -2.92
N GLU A 346 14.43 11.05 -2.28
CA GLU A 346 13.72 10.89 -0.99
C GLU A 346 12.38 10.17 -1.11
N ILE A 347 11.65 10.34 -2.22
CA ILE A 347 10.45 9.55 -2.49
C ILE A 347 10.78 8.05 -2.42
N TYR A 348 11.84 7.59 -3.10
CA TYR A 348 12.18 6.17 -3.10
C TYR A 348 12.89 5.70 -1.83
N HIS A 349 13.67 6.57 -1.15
CA HIS A 349 14.28 6.23 0.14
C HIS A 349 13.24 6.07 1.26
N SER A 350 12.16 6.87 1.22
CA SER A 350 11.07 6.77 2.21
C SER A 350 10.43 5.37 2.23
N VAL A 351 10.37 4.70 1.08
CA VAL A 351 9.78 3.36 0.93
C VAL A 351 10.83 2.24 0.88
N GLY A 352 12.12 2.58 0.92
CA GLY A 352 13.22 1.60 0.87
C GLY A 352 13.51 1.04 -0.53
N VAL A 353 13.01 1.67 -1.60
CA VAL A 353 13.18 1.22 -3.00
C VAL A 353 14.30 1.97 -3.75
N ALA A 354 15.16 2.68 -3.02
CA ALA A 354 16.25 3.48 -3.60
C ALA A 354 17.23 2.66 -4.46
N GLY A 355 17.46 1.40 -4.10
CA GLY A 355 18.39 0.49 -4.79
C GLY A 355 17.94 -0.01 -6.17
N GLU A 356 16.66 0.11 -6.54
CA GLU A 356 16.15 -0.42 -7.81
C GLU A 356 16.29 0.57 -8.97
N ARG A 357 16.09 1.88 -8.71
CA ARG A 357 16.19 2.95 -9.72
C ARG A 357 17.62 3.41 -10.00
N THR A 358 18.55 3.26 -9.05
CA THR A 358 19.97 3.59 -9.21
C THR A 358 20.66 2.84 -10.36
N LYS A 359 20.02 1.81 -10.94
CA LYS A 359 20.52 1.14 -12.16
C LYS A 359 20.49 2.00 -13.42
N GLN A 360 19.57 2.98 -13.54
CA GLN A 360 19.43 3.78 -14.77
C GLN A 360 20.24 5.09 -14.78
N ASP A 361 20.59 5.66 -13.63
CA ASP A 361 21.36 6.91 -13.54
C ASP A 361 22.90 6.70 -13.58
N ASN A 362 23.37 5.46 -13.72
CA ASN A 362 24.78 5.09 -13.76
C ASN A 362 25.47 5.36 -15.12
N ALA A 363 25.23 6.53 -15.72
CA ALA A 363 26.07 7.08 -16.79
C ALA A 363 27.13 8.07 -16.26
N GLN A 364 27.04 8.49 -14.99
CA GLN A 364 28.07 9.28 -14.32
C GLN A 364 28.45 8.57 -13.02
N GLY A 365 29.64 7.98 -13.02
CA GLY A 365 30.15 7.19 -11.90
C GLY A 365 30.18 8.01 -10.62
N ILE A 366 29.39 7.56 -9.63
CA ILE A 366 29.61 7.49 -8.18
C ILE A 366 28.25 6.98 -7.63
N ASP A 367 28.05 5.66 -7.62
CA ASP A 367 27.53 4.93 -6.45
C ASP A 367 27.46 3.42 -6.73
N ASN A 368 28.58 2.76 -6.44
CA ASN A 368 28.55 1.37 -6.03
C ASN A 368 27.91 1.33 -4.64
N SER A 369 26.57 1.34 -4.55
CA SER A 369 25.92 0.95 -3.30
C SER A 369 26.41 -0.46 -2.97
N SER A 370 27.16 -0.55 -1.86
CA SER A 370 27.77 -1.79 -1.40
C SER A 370 26.70 -2.87 -1.25
N GLY A 371 27.07 -4.15 -1.36
CA GLY A 371 26.12 -5.24 -1.12
C GLY A 371 25.39 -5.08 0.22
N ALA A 372 26.06 -4.51 1.22
CA ALA A 372 25.50 -4.16 2.53
C ALA A 372 24.42 -3.06 2.46
N ALA A 373 24.63 -1.96 1.73
CA ALA A 373 23.61 -0.91 1.59
C ALA A 373 22.32 -1.44 0.95
N LYS A 374 22.46 -2.28 -0.09
CA LYS A 374 21.31 -2.95 -0.73
C LYS A 374 20.59 -3.92 0.21
N MET A 375 21.31 -4.56 1.13
CA MET A 375 20.70 -5.43 2.13
C MET A 375 19.88 -4.63 3.14
N TYR A 376 20.39 -3.49 3.62
CA TYR A 376 19.64 -2.64 4.56
C TYR A 376 18.37 -2.06 3.92
N ASP A 377 18.43 -1.60 2.67
CA ASP A 377 17.25 -1.14 1.93
C ASP A 377 16.22 -2.27 1.77
N PHE A 378 16.68 -3.45 1.39
CA PHE A 378 15.81 -4.62 1.26
C PHE A 378 15.19 -5.06 2.59
N GLN A 379 15.93 -5.00 3.70
CA GLN A 379 15.38 -5.29 5.03
C GLN A 379 14.24 -4.34 5.42
N ARG A 380 14.35 -3.05 5.07
CA ARG A 380 13.28 -2.08 5.30
C ARG A 380 12.03 -2.42 4.46
N VAL A 381 12.23 -2.72 3.18
CA VAL A 381 11.13 -3.15 2.29
C VAL A 381 10.50 -4.44 2.81
N ASN A 382 11.30 -5.43 3.21
CA ASN A 382 10.79 -6.69 3.75
C ASN A 382 9.95 -6.45 5.01
N SER A 383 10.40 -5.61 5.93
CA SER A 383 9.65 -5.28 7.15
C SER A 383 8.29 -4.62 6.82
N LEU A 384 8.26 -3.74 5.81
CA LEU A 384 7.03 -3.14 5.31
C LEU A 384 6.10 -4.18 4.67
N LEU A 385 6.65 -5.09 3.86
CA LEU A 385 5.89 -6.16 3.21
C LEU A 385 5.28 -7.13 4.23
N VAL A 386 6.04 -7.54 5.24
CA VAL A 386 5.55 -8.40 6.33
C VAL A 386 4.42 -7.71 7.10
N THR A 387 4.61 -6.43 7.46
CA THR A 387 3.55 -5.66 8.14
C THR A 387 2.26 -5.61 7.31
N LYS A 388 2.38 -5.42 6.00
CA LYS A 388 1.21 -5.44 5.10
C LYS A 388 0.58 -6.82 4.98
N ALA A 389 1.41 -7.86 4.87
CA ALA A 389 0.97 -9.25 4.79
C ALA A 389 0.12 -9.63 6.00
N GLU A 390 0.57 -9.31 7.22
CA GLU A 390 -0.18 -9.50 8.47
C GLU A 390 -1.54 -8.79 8.45
N ARG A 391 -1.61 -7.57 7.89
CA ARG A 391 -2.85 -6.79 7.83
C ARG A 391 -3.85 -7.36 6.83
N LEU A 392 -3.35 -7.82 5.68
CA LEU A 392 -4.19 -8.52 4.71
C LEU A 392 -4.67 -9.86 5.26
N GLU A 393 -3.84 -10.58 6.00
CA GLU A 393 -4.25 -11.81 6.68
C GLU A 393 -5.39 -11.55 7.68
N ARG A 394 -5.26 -10.52 8.53
CA ARG A 394 -6.32 -10.09 9.45
C ARG A 394 -7.60 -9.68 8.70
N ALA A 395 -7.46 -8.93 7.62
CA ALA A 395 -8.60 -8.50 6.80
C ALA A 395 -9.31 -9.69 6.15
N GLU A 396 -8.56 -10.65 5.62
CA GLU A 396 -9.12 -11.86 5.01
C GLU A 396 -9.81 -12.75 6.04
N ARG A 397 -9.24 -12.88 7.25
CA ARG A 397 -9.87 -13.58 8.38
C ARG A 397 -11.19 -12.91 8.79
N GLN A 398 -11.21 -11.59 8.94
CA GLN A 398 -12.45 -10.86 9.26
C GLN A 398 -13.51 -11.01 8.16
N MET A 399 -13.10 -10.95 6.90
CA MET A 399 -13.98 -11.18 5.76
C MET A 399 -14.58 -12.60 5.78
N MET A 400 -13.76 -13.60 6.08
CA MET A 400 -14.17 -15.00 6.18
C MET A 400 -15.16 -15.21 7.34
N LEU A 401 -14.91 -14.62 8.51
CA LEU A 401 -15.82 -14.69 9.66
C LEU A 401 -17.18 -14.08 9.32
N LEU A 402 -17.21 -12.91 8.66
CA LEU A 402 -18.46 -12.28 8.24
C LEU A 402 -19.18 -13.11 7.17
N ALA A 403 -18.46 -13.64 6.19
CA ALA A 403 -19.03 -14.52 5.17
C ALA A 403 -19.61 -15.80 5.78
N ALA A 404 -18.92 -16.39 6.77
CA ALA A 404 -19.39 -17.56 7.50
C ALA A 404 -20.67 -17.27 8.30
N LYS A 405 -20.75 -16.12 8.97
CA LYS A 405 -21.97 -15.67 9.67
C LYS A 405 -23.15 -15.52 8.71
N TRP A 406 -22.93 -14.94 7.53
CA TRP A 406 -23.96 -14.85 6.49
C TRP A 406 -24.43 -16.22 5.99
N MET A 407 -23.54 -17.22 6.00
CA MET A 407 -23.83 -18.59 5.59
C MET A 407 -24.33 -19.48 6.74
N GLY A 408 -24.43 -18.95 7.98
CA GLY A 408 -24.86 -19.70 9.17
C GLY A 408 -23.85 -20.76 9.62
N ILE A 409 -22.56 -20.60 9.32
CA ILE A 409 -21.48 -21.53 9.67
C ILE A 409 -20.69 -20.93 10.84
N GLU A 410 -20.49 -21.72 11.89
CA GLU A 410 -19.52 -21.41 12.94
C GLU A 410 -18.14 -21.89 12.48
N LEU A 411 -17.22 -20.95 12.32
CA LEU A 411 -15.80 -21.25 12.14
C LEU A 411 -15.14 -21.17 13.52
N ASP A 412 -14.35 -22.18 13.88
CA ASP A 412 -13.47 -22.10 15.05
C ASP A 412 -12.45 -20.97 14.81
N GLU A 413 -12.34 -20.04 15.75
CA GLU A 413 -11.39 -18.92 15.66
C GLU A 413 -9.93 -19.38 15.58
N ASP A 414 -9.62 -20.60 16.07
CA ASP A 414 -8.27 -21.17 16.16
C ASP A 414 -7.75 -21.85 14.88
N HIS A 415 -8.60 -22.09 13.86
CA HIS A 415 -8.12 -22.77 12.65
C HIS A 415 -7.51 -21.76 11.65
N SER A 416 -6.18 -21.77 11.56
CA SER A 416 -5.36 -21.04 10.59
C SER A 416 -5.62 -21.53 9.15
N LEU A 417 -6.81 -21.27 8.60
CA LEU A 417 -7.14 -21.58 7.22
C LEU A 417 -6.36 -20.72 6.21
N ILE A 418 -5.79 -19.60 6.67
CA ILE A 418 -5.12 -18.59 5.87
C ILE A 418 -3.81 -18.21 6.56
N ALA A 419 -2.70 -18.27 5.82
CA ALA A 419 -1.41 -17.72 6.21
C ALA A 419 -0.80 -16.92 5.05
N TYR A 420 -0.37 -15.71 5.38
CA TYR A 420 0.44 -14.88 4.50
C TYR A 420 1.93 -15.10 4.78
N PRO A 421 2.83 -14.75 3.83
CA PRO A 421 4.26 -14.90 4.04
C PRO A 421 4.79 -14.00 5.18
N GLU A 422 5.51 -14.59 6.13
CA GLU A 422 6.21 -13.87 7.22
C GLU A 422 7.60 -13.34 6.79
N SER A 423 8.05 -13.69 5.58
CA SER A 423 9.28 -13.16 4.98
C SER A 423 9.22 -13.20 3.46
N PHE A 424 9.69 -12.14 2.83
CA PHE A 424 9.83 -12.00 1.38
C PHE A 424 11.29 -12.14 0.92
N ASP A 425 12.18 -12.57 1.82
CA ASP A 425 13.60 -12.78 1.51
C ASP A 425 13.88 -14.19 0.98
N ILE A 426 13.94 -14.30 -0.35
CA ILE A 426 14.32 -15.52 -1.07
C ILE A 426 15.78 -15.92 -0.75
N ARG A 427 16.65 -14.98 -0.37
CA ARG A 427 18.05 -15.28 -0.04
C ARG A 427 18.20 -15.95 1.31
N GLY A 428 17.32 -15.63 2.27
CA GLY A 428 17.28 -16.30 3.56
C GLY A 428 17.12 -17.81 3.43
N LEU A 429 16.35 -18.29 2.45
CA LEU A 429 16.19 -19.73 2.21
C LEU A 429 17.49 -20.37 1.69
N ILE A 430 18.19 -19.71 0.76
CA ILE A 430 19.50 -20.16 0.27
C ILE A 430 20.52 -20.18 1.41
N ASP A 431 20.56 -19.12 2.21
CA ASP A 431 21.46 -19.02 3.36
C ASP A 431 21.14 -20.10 4.41
N GLU A 432 19.87 -20.43 4.64
CA GLU A 432 19.48 -21.54 5.51
C GLU A 432 19.87 -22.92 4.96
N PHE A 433 19.76 -23.14 3.64
CA PHE A 433 20.30 -24.35 3.02
C PHE A 433 21.83 -24.41 3.14
N LEU A 434 22.54 -23.28 3.03
CA LEU A 434 23.98 -23.21 3.25
C LEU A 434 24.36 -23.45 4.72
N VAL A 435 23.55 -22.95 5.67
CA VAL A 435 23.72 -23.24 7.11
C VAL A 435 23.50 -24.72 7.37
N ALA A 436 22.45 -25.31 6.80
CA ALA A 436 22.18 -26.74 6.90
C ALA A 436 23.32 -27.58 6.31
N GLU A 437 23.86 -27.20 5.14
CA GLU A 437 25.03 -27.84 4.53
C GLU A 437 26.26 -27.73 5.45
N LYS A 438 26.55 -26.55 5.99
CA LYS A 438 27.66 -26.35 6.94
C LYS A 438 27.49 -27.16 8.22
N LEU A 439 26.27 -27.24 8.77
CA LEU A 439 25.98 -28.06 9.94
C LEU A 439 26.16 -29.56 9.65
N ALA A 440 25.85 -29.99 8.43
CA ALA A 440 26.13 -31.36 7.99
C ALA A 440 27.63 -31.63 7.88
N LEU A 441 28.39 -30.70 7.30
CA LEU A 441 29.86 -30.78 7.16
C LEU A 441 30.57 -30.75 8.52
N LEU A 442 30.09 -29.93 9.47
CA LEU A 442 30.61 -29.83 10.83
C LEU A 442 30.22 -31.00 11.73
N GLN A 443 29.42 -31.96 11.23
CA GLN A 443 28.87 -33.07 12.01
C GLN A 443 28.18 -32.58 13.30
N ALA A 444 27.40 -31.49 13.18
CA ALA A 444 26.69 -30.94 14.33
C ALA A 444 25.74 -31.98 14.95
N PRO A 445 25.47 -31.91 16.27
CA PRO A 445 24.58 -32.86 16.95
C PRO A 445 23.23 -33.00 16.24
N ASP A 446 22.67 -34.21 16.26
CA ASP A 446 21.41 -34.52 15.56
C ASP A 446 20.27 -33.61 16.00
N SER A 447 20.24 -33.19 17.27
CA SER A 447 19.26 -32.24 17.79
C SER A 447 19.31 -30.88 17.10
N VAL A 448 20.51 -30.34 16.84
CA VAL A 448 20.70 -29.04 16.19
C VAL A 448 20.32 -29.12 14.71
N ARG A 449 20.66 -30.24 14.05
CA ARG A 449 20.29 -30.48 12.66
C ARG A 449 18.79 -30.67 12.48
N ARG A 450 18.11 -31.32 13.42
CA ARG A 450 16.65 -31.45 13.44
C ARG A 450 15.96 -30.10 13.62
N LEU A 451 16.41 -29.29 14.59
CA LEU A 451 15.86 -27.96 14.82
C LEU A 451 16.01 -27.06 13.58
N GLN A 452 17.16 -27.11 12.91
CA GLN A 452 17.35 -26.34 11.67
C GLN A 452 16.41 -26.81 10.54
N MET A 453 16.14 -28.10 10.45
CA MET A 453 15.20 -28.65 9.45
C MET A 453 13.74 -28.35 9.79
N GLU A 454 13.39 -28.34 11.08
CA GLU A 454 12.08 -27.90 11.57
C GLU A 454 11.83 -26.44 11.18
N MET A 455 12.79 -25.55 11.45
CA MET A 455 12.71 -24.14 11.04
C MET A 455 12.58 -23.99 9.52
N LEU A 456 13.33 -24.78 8.74
CA LEU A 456 13.21 -24.79 7.27
C LEU A 456 11.83 -25.26 6.81
N ILE A 457 11.26 -26.29 7.44
CA ILE A 457 9.93 -26.81 7.10
C ILE A 457 8.85 -25.79 7.42
N GLU A 458 8.89 -25.17 8.60
CA GLU A 458 7.94 -24.11 8.98
C GLU A 458 8.03 -22.92 8.03
N LYS A 459 9.24 -22.53 7.64
CA LYS A 459 9.45 -21.39 6.73
C LYS A 459 9.03 -21.66 5.29
N VAL A 460 9.22 -22.88 4.80
CA VAL A 460 8.82 -23.26 3.44
C VAL A 460 7.33 -23.59 3.37
N PHE A 461 6.77 -24.13 4.46
CA PHE A 461 5.38 -24.60 4.52
C PHE A 461 4.72 -24.16 5.85
N PRO A 462 4.28 -22.90 5.96
CA PRO A 462 3.75 -22.36 7.22
C PRO A 462 2.41 -22.97 7.67
N ASN A 463 1.57 -23.44 6.74
CA ASN A 463 0.26 -24.05 7.03
C ASN A 463 0.12 -25.42 6.38
N ILE A 464 0.95 -26.36 6.82
CA ILE A 464 0.85 -27.77 6.45
C ILE A 464 -0.41 -28.35 7.12
N SER A 465 -1.22 -29.13 6.39
CA SER A 465 -2.35 -29.85 6.98
C SER A 465 -1.88 -30.71 8.16
N GLU A 466 -2.74 -30.89 9.18
CA GLU A 466 -2.34 -31.66 10.37
C GLU A 466 -1.81 -33.07 10.03
N ALA A 467 -2.32 -33.65 8.94
CA ALA A 467 -1.88 -34.94 8.44
C ALA A 467 -0.43 -34.92 7.96
N MET A 468 -0.06 -33.93 7.13
CA MET A 468 1.29 -33.79 6.60
C MET A 468 2.28 -33.33 7.67
N LYS A 469 1.87 -32.50 8.64
CA LYS A 469 2.73 -32.10 9.78
C LYS A 469 3.14 -33.32 10.61
N LYS A 470 2.17 -34.21 10.88
CA LYS A 470 2.42 -35.50 11.56
C LYS A 470 3.32 -36.45 10.76
N GLU A 471 3.39 -36.32 9.43
CA GLU A 471 4.32 -37.08 8.60
C GLU A 471 5.74 -36.50 8.65
N PHE A 472 5.89 -35.18 8.52
CA PHE A 472 7.18 -34.50 8.65
C PHE A 472 7.82 -34.74 10.01
N ASP A 473 7.07 -34.68 11.10
CA ASP A 473 7.58 -34.96 12.44
C ASP A 473 8.11 -36.40 12.58
N LYS A 474 7.43 -37.37 11.95
CA LYS A 474 7.87 -38.78 11.94
C LYS A 474 9.17 -38.97 11.17
N ASP A 475 9.37 -38.21 10.11
CA ASP A 475 10.58 -38.28 9.28
C ASP A 475 11.75 -37.51 9.90
N LEU A 476 11.50 -36.36 10.53
CA LEU A 476 12.49 -35.60 11.31
C LEU A 476 13.07 -36.41 12.48
N LEU A 477 12.26 -37.25 13.14
CA LEU A 477 12.74 -38.16 14.19
C LEU A 477 13.77 -39.18 13.69
N LYS A 478 13.74 -39.51 12.40
CA LYS A 478 14.69 -40.41 11.73
C LYS A 478 15.88 -39.67 11.11
N PHE A 479 15.90 -38.33 11.15
CA PHE A 479 16.97 -37.51 10.61
C PHE A 479 18.09 -37.31 11.64
N PRO A 480 19.37 -37.28 11.22
CA PRO A 480 19.87 -37.63 9.88
C PRO A 480 19.84 -39.14 9.64
N PRO A 481 19.61 -39.61 8.41
CA PRO A 481 19.69 -41.04 8.10
C PRO A 481 21.08 -41.54 8.50
N LYS A 482 21.13 -42.59 9.32
CA LYS A 482 22.40 -43.25 9.65
C LYS A 482 22.99 -43.77 8.34
N ASN A 483 24.11 -43.19 7.92
CA ASN A 483 24.87 -43.74 6.80
C ASN A 483 25.44 -45.10 7.23
N ASP A 484 24.81 -46.18 6.79
CA ASP A 484 25.32 -47.56 6.94
C ASP A 484 26.62 -47.82 6.14
N LEU A 485 27.20 -46.79 5.52
CA LEU A 485 28.39 -46.89 4.66
C LEU A 485 29.71 -46.44 5.30
N ASN A 486 29.73 -46.02 6.57
CA ASN A 486 30.97 -45.65 7.29
C ASN A 486 31.38 -46.64 8.41
N THR A 487 30.84 -47.87 8.42
CA THR A 487 31.24 -48.92 9.38
C THR A 487 32.40 -49.79 8.89
N LEU A 488 33.34 -49.25 8.12
CA LEU A 488 34.62 -49.89 7.85
C LEU A 488 35.73 -48.88 8.10
N GLU A 489 36.65 -49.26 8.99
CA GLU A 489 37.91 -48.58 9.37
C GLU A 489 37.85 -47.63 10.60
N ASN A 490 37.89 -48.25 11.79
CA ASN A 490 39.09 -48.15 12.65
C ASN A 490 38.94 -49.03 13.90
N LYS A 491 39.20 -50.34 13.73
CA LYS A 491 39.73 -51.17 14.83
C LYS A 491 41.23 -50.88 14.95
N SER A 492 41.57 -49.76 15.58
CA SER A 492 42.91 -49.55 16.13
C SER A 492 42.82 -48.55 17.28
N VAL A 493 42.67 -49.11 18.48
CA VAL A 493 43.34 -48.72 19.72
C VAL A 493 43.73 -47.24 19.84
N LEU A 494 43.04 -46.52 20.72
CA LEU A 494 43.68 -45.82 21.84
C LEU A 494 42.66 -45.67 22.97
N THR A 495 42.86 -46.54 23.96
CA THR A 495 42.26 -46.54 25.28
C THR A 495 42.45 -45.21 26.01
N TYR A 496 41.36 -44.58 26.45
CA TYR A 496 41.31 -43.87 27.73
C TYR A 496 39.96 -44.14 28.38
N HIS A 497 39.96 -45.06 29.35
CA HIS A 497 38.84 -45.25 30.26
C HIS A 497 38.73 -44.04 31.19
N HIS A 498 37.63 -43.29 31.13
CA HIS A 498 37.23 -42.41 32.22
C HIS A 498 36.24 -43.17 33.11
N GLY A 499 36.78 -43.90 34.08
CA GLY A 499 36.03 -44.59 35.12
C GLY A 499 35.86 -43.71 36.36
N LYS A 500 34.60 -43.55 36.78
CA LYS A 500 34.11 -42.86 37.98
C LYS A 500 34.95 -43.16 39.24
N ALA A 501 35.16 -42.15 40.08
CA ALA A 501 35.55 -42.35 41.48
C ALA A 501 34.60 -41.58 42.41
N GLN A 502 33.83 -42.34 43.18
CA GLN A 502 33.12 -41.89 44.38
C GLN A 502 34.12 -41.69 45.53
N GLU A 503 33.69 -40.85 46.46
CA GLU A 503 34.30 -40.42 47.73
C GLU A 503 35.12 -41.48 48.50
N SER A 504 36.26 -41.06 49.06
CA SER A 504 36.59 -41.27 50.48
C SER A 504 37.89 -40.57 50.89
N GLY A 505 37.80 -39.80 51.98
CA GLY A 505 38.75 -39.80 53.11
C GLY A 505 40.20 -39.35 52.90
N GLN A 506 40.52 -38.19 53.49
CA GLN A 506 41.64 -37.97 54.42
C GLN A 506 43.07 -38.34 53.97
N GLU A 507 43.92 -37.34 53.68
CA GLU A 507 44.96 -36.80 54.59
C GLU A 507 45.86 -35.77 53.87
N ASN A 508 46.15 -34.68 54.60
CA ASN A 508 47.10 -33.58 54.34
C ASN A 508 48.58 -34.06 54.40
N PRO A 509 49.63 -33.21 54.25
CA PRO A 509 49.77 -31.86 53.64
C PRO A 509 51.08 -31.71 52.78
N GLU A 510 51.45 -30.46 52.49
CA GLU A 510 52.77 -29.94 52.04
C GLU A 510 53.10 -30.10 50.54
N GLY A 511 53.59 -29.11 49.80
CA GLY A 511 54.01 -27.74 50.08
C GLY A 511 54.43 -27.07 48.75
N MET A 512 54.27 -25.74 48.67
CA MET A 512 55.31 -24.75 48.39
C MET A 512 55.78 -24.55 46.93
N GLY A 513 55.86 -23.28 46.52
CA GLY A 513 56.71 -22.76 45.44
C GLY A 513 55.95 -22.54 44.12
N ASP A 514 55.42 -21.37 43.77
CA ASP A 514 56.00 -20.02 43.64
C ASP A 514 56.81 -19.79 42.34
N SER A 515 56.82 -18.52 41.90
CA SER A 515 57.39 -17.90 40.69
C SER A 515 56.53 -18.01 39.41
N SER A 516 55.85 -16.94 38.97
CA SER A 516 56.39 -15.71 38.34
C SER A 516 57.14 -16.06 37.04
N THR A 517 57.00 -15.36 35.91
CA THR A 517 57.01 -13.91 35.72
C THR A 517 56.78 -13.66 34.22
N GLN A 518 56.10 -12.55 33.90
CA GLN A 518 56.43 -11.63 32.78
C GLN A 518 56.32 -12.11 31.32
N GLU A 519 55.98 -11.29 30.33
CA GLU A 519 55.48 -9.91 30.22
C GLU A 519 55.06 -9.73 28.74
N THR A 520 54.07 -8.86 28.50
CA THR A 520 53.87 -8.00 27.31
C THR A 520 54.23 -8.52 25.91
N GLU A 521 53.23 -8.57 25.01
CA GLU A 521 52.78 -7.41 24.21
C GLU A 521 51.28 -7.54 23.88
#